data_AF-A0AAE0KFF0-F1
#
_entry.id   AF-A0AAE0KFF0-F1
#
_cell.length_a   1.000
_cell.length_b   1.000
_cell.length_c   1.000
_cell.angle_alpha   90.00
_cell.angle_beta   90.00
_cell.angle_gamma   90.00
#
_symmetry.space_group_name_H-M   'P 1'
#
loop_
_entity.id
_entity.type
_entity.pdbx_description
1 polymer ?
#
loop_
_entity_poly.entity_id
_entity_poly.type
_entity_poly.pdbx_seq_one_letter_code
_entity_poly.pdbx_strand_id
1 'polypeptide(L)'
;VDIIAIHGLNGHPFNTWTHENGTLWLKDLLPGHLPGCRVYTYGYPSHVFSKSFMEVKEYARALVDWIRSERTRPILFVCHSLGGIVCKQVREHVPAHPDLLAGIVFFGTPHRGSNTGDLGRLVGVVINAVATATSAGLQRRPVRVDLLGGLEYDAKPLQELTDSVRNRLEGLKLVSFYETRPEPPFSSVIVEKHSATLGMPGEEISALNSSHRAMCRFPSGDGEYKLVLDAIKRIAKNPTRKPKRASTQSSQKTWSDTEKSCMSLFSRFDVSEYQTRLPTPAQGTCQWIMKHPLFASWLGKAGNALFWLTGHPGCGKTIMSFFLAKQLEEIPGSTSSVCIYFCDDKISTQRDANNILIGLIFQLIRQHRSLARHTSRFYQLHQQNIVQKFTALWELFKAIVLDSKYPKSQQTIIIIDAL
;
A
#
# COMPACT_ATOMS: atom_id res chain seq x y z
N VAL A 1 -23.75 -5.20 -6.88
CA VAL A 1 -22.28 -5.19 -6.92
C VAL A 1 -21.82 -5.97 -8.14
N ASP A 2 -20.75 -5.55 -8.80
CA ASP A 2 -20.01 -6.32 -9.79
C ASP A 2 -18.82 -6.97 -9.09
N ILE A 3 -18.62 -8.26 -9.29
CA ILE A 3 -17.55 -9.05 -8.68
C ILE A 3 -16.54 -9.37 -9.78
N ILE A 4 -15.29 -9.00 -9.57
CA ILE A 4 -14.21 -9.26 -10.53
C ILE A 4 -13.19 -10.18 -9.86
N ALA A 5 -13.14 -11.42 -10.33
CA ALA A 5 -12.23 -12.44 -9.86
C ALA A 5 -10.93 -12.42 -10.67
N ILE A 6 -9.78 -12.34 -10.00
CA ILE A 6 -8.44 -12.23 -10.62
C ILE A 6 -7.61 -13.43 -10.18
N HIS A 7 -7.24 -14.28 -11.14
CA HIS A 7 -6.45 -15.49 -10.88
C HIS A 7 -4.98 -15.17 -10.61
N GLY A 8 -4.26 -16.12 -10.01
CA GLY A 8 -2.82 -16.02 -9.76
C GLY A 8 -1.94 -16.49 -10.92
N LEU A 9 -0.64 -16.62 -10.62
CA LEU A 9 0.38 -17.16 -11.52
C LEU A 9 0.01 -18.55 -12.03
N ASN A 10 0.26 -18.83 -13.32
CA ASN A 10 -0.07 -20.10 -13.97
C ASN A 10 -1.56 -20.52 -13.82
N GLY A 11 -2.42 -19.59 -13.39
CA GLY A 11 -3.85 -19.79 -13.21
C GLY A 11 -4.63 -19.51 -14.49
N HIS A 12 -5.87 -20.00 -14.53
CA HIS A 12 -6.81 -19.79 -15.63
C HIS A 12 -8.06 -19.10 -15.08
N PRO A 13 -8.67 -18.13 -15.80
CA PRO A 13 -9.83 -17.37 -15.34
C PRO A 13 -10.99 -18.22 -14.83
N PHE A 14 -11.13 -19.46 -15.29
CA PHE A 14 -12.16 -20.39 -14.81
C PHE A 14 -11.56 -21.44 -13.84
N ASN A 15 -10.55 -22.19 -14.28
CA ASN A 15 -10.03 -23.37 -13.56
C ASN A 15 -9.42 -23.04 -12.19
N THR A 16 -9.00 -21.79 -11.96
CA THR A 16 -8.54 -21.37 -10.63
C THR A 16 -9.65 -21.53 -9.60
N TRP A 17 -10.89 -21.25 -9.98
CA TRP A 17 -12.06 -21.21 -9.10
C TRP A 17 -12.95 -22.45 -9.21
N THR A 18 -12.55 -23.43 -10.01
CA THR A 18 -13.30 -24.67 -10.21
C THR A 18 -12.77 -25.77 -9.30
N HIS A 19 -13.64 -26.36 -8.50
CA HIS A 19 -13.33 -27.54 -7.70
C HIS A 19 -13.19 -28.78 -8.59
N GLU A 20 -12.49 -29.82 -8.11
CA GLU A 20 -12.22 -31.06 -8.87
C GLU A 20 -13.50 -31.80 -9.30
N ASN A 21 -14.60 -31.62 -8.57
CA ASN A 21 -15.93 -32.11 -8.93
C ASN A 21 -16.61 -31.32 -10.06
N GLY A 22 -15.95 -30.32 -10.65
CA GLY A 22 -16.47 -29.48 -11.73
C GLY A 22 -17.20 -28.21 -11.27
N THR A 23 -17.38 -28.00 -9.96
CA THR A 23 -18.12 -26.83 -9.45
C THR A 23 -17.31 -25.55 -9.60
N LEU A 24 -17.76 -24.62 -10.44
CA LEU A 24 -17.24 -23.25 -10.53
C LEU A 24 -18.09 -22.36 -9.62
N TRP A 25 -17.71 -22.27 -8.35
CA TRP A 25 -18.55 -21.63 -7.32
C TRP A 25 -18.93 -20.17 -7.62
N LEU A 26 -18.07 -19.43 -8.34
CA LEU A 26 -18.33 -18.06 -8.79
C LEU A 26 -19.53 -17.96 -9.74
N LYS A 27 -19.80 -19.02 -10.51
CA LYS A 27 -20.92 -19.13 -11.45
C LYS A 27 -22.07 -19.94 -10.87
N ASP A 28 -21.77 -21.08 -10.28
CA ASP A 28 -22.77 -22.10 -9.95
C ASP A 28 -23.41 -21.88 -8.57
N LEU A 29 -22.70 -21.22 -7.64
CA LEU A 29 -23.16 -21.05 -6.25
C LEU A 29 -23.42 -19.58 -5.88
N LEU A 30 -22.45 -18.71 -6.16
CA LEU A 30 -22.47 -17.32 -5.70
C LEU A 30 -23.70 -16.52 -6.18
N PRO A 31 -24.13 -16.60 -7.45
CA PRO A 31 -25.30 -15.85 -7.91
C PRO A 31 -26.60 -16.23 -7.21
N GLY A 32 -26.77 -17.51 -6.84
CA GLY A 32 -27.94 -17.98 -6.08
C GLY A 32 -27.96 -17.44 -4.65
N HIS A 33 -26.79 -17.26 -4.03
CA HIS A 33 -26.67 -16.76 -2.67
C HIS A 33 -26.53 -15.23 -2.56
N LEU A 34 -26.17 -14.55 -3.66
CA LEU A 34 -26.09 -13.09 -3.76
C LEU A 34 -26.85 -12.60 -5.01
N PRO A 35 -28.20 -12.63 -4.99
CA PRO A 35 -29.01 -12.21 -6.13
C PRO A 35 -28.67 -10.79 -6.61
N GLY A 36 -28.60 -10.61 -7.92
CA GLY A 36 -28.30 -9.33 -8.56
C GLY A 36 -26.81 -8.95 -8.59
N CYS A 37 -25.90 -9.83 -8.15
CA CYS A 37 -24.48 -9.68 -8.47
C CYS A 37 -24.20 -10.02 -9.94
N ARG A 38 -23.20 -9.38 -10.53
CA ARG A 38 -22.62 -9.79 -11.82
C ARG A 38 -21.20 -10.27 -11.55
N VAL A 39 -20.83 -11.44 -12.05
CA VAL A 39 -19.52 -12.04 -11.78
C VAL A 39 -18.70 -12.07 -13.06
N TYR A 40 -17.47 -11.60 -12.98
CA TYR A 40 -16.50 -11.55 -14.05
C TYR A 40 -15.22 -12.23 -13.59
N THR A 41 -14.55 -12.91 -14.51
CA THR A 41 -13.21 -13.48 -14.31
C THR A 41 -12.25 -12.75 -15.22
N TYR A 42 -11.23 -12.11 -14.68
CA TYR A 42 -10.21 -11.42 -15.44
C TYR A 42 -9.07 -12.38 -15.76
N GLY A 43 -8.93 -12.71 -17.05
CA GLY A 43 -7.85 -13.54 -17.58
C GLY A 43 -6.69 -12.69 -18.07
N TYR A 44 -5.47 -13.02 -17.68
CA TYR A 44 -4.25 -12.42 -18.22
C TYR A 44 -3.16 -13.49 -18.43
N PRO A 45 -2.15 -13.27 -19.29
CA PRO A 45 -1.04 -14.21 -19.50
C PRO A 45 -0.22 -14.46 -18.23
N SER A 46 -0.69 -15.39 -17.38
CA SER A 46 -0.06 -15.72 -16.10
C SER A 46 1.10 -16.70 -16.20
N HIS A 47 1.32 -17.29 -17.39
CA HIS A 47 2.46 -18.16 -17.68
C HIS A 47 3.77 -17.39 -17.95
N VAL A 48 3.68 -16.08 -18.25
CA VAL A 48 4.80 -15.23 -18.72
C VAL A 48 5.28 -14.24 -17.65
N PHE A 49 4.75 -14.32 -16.43
CA PHE A 49 5.08 -13.43 -15.30
C PHE A 49 6.56 -13.47 -14.86
N SER A 50 7.41 -14.17 -15.60
CA SER A 50 8.84 -14.28 -15.42
C SER A 50 9.67 -13.15 -16.04
N LYS A 51 9.06 -12.15 -16.69
CA LYS A 51 9.82 -11.14 -17.44
C LYS A 51 9.93 -9.74 -16.82
N SER A 52 9.03 -9.27 -15.94
CA SER A 52 9.26 -8.14 -15.00
C SER A 52 7.97 -7.64 -14.30
N PHE A 53 8.14 -6.86 -13.22
CA PHE A 53 7.09 -6.07 -12.57
C PHE A 53 6.36 -5.10 -13.52
N MET A 54 6.99 -4.72 -14.64
CA MET A 54 6.39 -3.81 -15.63
C MET A 54 5.22 -4.45 -16.39
N GLU A 55 5.29 -5.76 -16.69
CA GLU A 55 4.19 -6.47 -17.37
C GLU A 55 2.92 -6.55 -16.48
N VAL A 56 3.12 -6.67 -15.16
CA VAL A 56 2.02 -6.65 -14.18
C VAL A 56 1.25 -5.33 -14.23
N LYS A 57 1.96 -4.22 -14.45
CA LYS A 57 1.35 -2.88 -14.60
C LYS A 57 0.50 -2.80 -15.87
N GLU A 58 0.91 -3.46 -16.95
CA GLU A 58 0.15 -3.46 -18.21
C GLU A 58 -1.17 -4.23 -18.08
N TYR A 59 -1.16 -5.41 -17.44
CA TYR A 59 -2.39 -6.15 -17.15
C TYR A 59 -3.32 -5.34 -16.26
N ALA A 60 -2.79 -4.68 -15.24
CA ALA A 60 -3.58 -3.79 -14.40
C ALA A 60 -4.21 -2.64 -15.21
N ARG A 61 -3.46 -1.98 -16.10
CA ARG A 61 -4.00 -0.89 -16.95
C ARG A 61 -5.11 -1.36 -17.88
N ALA A 62 -4.95 -2.51 -18.53
CA ALA A 62 -5.99 -3.07 -19.38
C ALA A 62 -7.30 -3.33 -18.60
N LEU A 63 -7.19 -3.85 -17.37
CA LEU A 63 -8.36 -4.03 -16.50
C LEU A 63 -8.97 -2.68 -16.07
N VAL A 64 -8.14 -1.66 -15.81
CA VAL A 64 -8.62 -0.31 -15.49
C VAL A 64 -9.41 0.29 -16.64
N ASP A 65 -8.92 0.18 -17.87
CA ASP A 65 -9.58 0.76 -19.03
C ASP A 65 -10.93 0.08 -19.31
N TRP A 66 -10.99 -1.25 -19.14
CA TRP A 66 -12.25 -2.00 -19.22
C TRP A 66 -13.25 -1.62 -18.11
N ILE A 67 -12.76 -1.39 -16.88
CA ILE A 67 -13.62 -0.89 -15.80
C ILE A 67 -14.18 0.49 -16.14
N ARG A 68 -13.34 1.38 -16.69
CA ARG A 68 -13.72 2.77 -17.03
C ARG A 68 -14.74 2.85 -18.16
N SER A 69 -14.67 1.97 -19.15
CA SER A 69 -15.55 2.03 -20.31
C SER A 69 -16.97 1.57 -20.03
N GLU A 70 -17.17 0.68 -19.04
CA GLU A 70 -18.43 -0.07 -18.92
C GLU A 70 -19.09 -0.07 -17.53
N ARG A 71 -18.42 0.41 -16.47
CA ARG A 71 -18.83 0.10 -15.09
C ARG A 71 -19.28 1.32 -14.29
N THR A 72 -20.52 1.23 -13.82
CA THR A 72 -21.16 2.25 -12.95
C THR A 72 -21.61 1.68 -11.60
N ARG A 73 -21.46 0.36 -11.38
CA ARG A 73 -21.87 -0.33 -10.14
C ARG A 73 -20.68 -0.49 -9.19
N PRO A 74 -20.91 -0.59 -7.87
CA PRO A 74 -19.86 -0.93 -6.93
C PRO A 74 -19.18 -2.26 -7.30
N ILE A 75 -17.86 -2.30 -7.25
CA ILE A 75 -16.97 -3.37 -7.65
C ILE A 75 -16.39 -4.01 -6.38
N LEU A 76 -16.36 -5.34 -6.35
CA LEU A 76 -15.70 -6.13 -5.34
C LEU A 76 -14.67 -7.02 -6.04
N PHE A 77 -13.40 -6.87 -5.69
CA PHE A 77 -12.35 -7.73 -6.22
C PHE A 77 -12.21 -9.00 -5.39
N VAL A 78 -12.08 -10.14 -6.09
CA VAL A 78 -11.77 -11.44 -5.48
C VAL A 78 -10.46 -11.93 -6.08
N CYS A 79 -9.41 -12.00 -5.30
CA CYS A 79 -8.06 -12.13 -5.80
C CYS A 79 -7.40 -13.38 -5.24
N HIS A 80 -6.76 -14.18 -6.10
CA HIS A 80 -5.97 -15.33 -5.67
C HIS A 80 -4.48 -15.11 -5.93
N SER A 81 -3.64 -15.38 -4.93
CA SER A 81 -2.18 -15.34 -5.04
C SER A 81 -1.70 -14.04 -5.73
N LEU A 82 -0.87 -14.12 -6.78
CA LEU A 82 -0.38 -12.96 -7.53
C LEU A 82 -1.47 -12.11 -8.21
N GLY A 83 -2.69 -12.61 -8.37
CA GLY A 83 -3.82 -11.81 -8.84
C GLY A 83 -4.14 -10.65 -7.91
N GLY A 84 -3.85 -10.79 -6.62
CA GLY A 84 -3.95 -9.69 -5.66
C GLY A 84 -2.92 -8.59 -5.87
N ILE A 85 -1.77 -8.90 -6.49
CA ILE A 85 -0.75 -7.91 -6.84
C ILE A 85 -1.20 -7.11 -8.07
N VAL A 86 -1.79 -7.78 -9.07
CA VAL A 86 -2.47 -7.12 -10.20
C VAL A 86 -3.57 -6.19 -9.67
N CYS A 87 -4.39 -6.65 -8.72
CA CYS A 87 -5.43 -5.83 -8.10
C CYS A 87 -4.87 -4.58 -7.38
N LYS A 88 -3.74 -4.70 -6.69
CA LYS A 88 -3.06 -3.55 -6.06
C LYS A 88 -2.56 -2.56 -7.11
N GLN A 89 -2.02 -3.05 -8.23
CA GLN A 89 -1.60 -2.25 -9.37
C GLN A 89 -2.76 -1.52 -10.06
N VAL A 90 -3.93 -2.17 -10.17
CA VAL A 90 -5.18 -1.52 -10.61
C VAL A 90 -5.45 -0.32 -9.69
N ARG A 91 -5.33 -0.48 -8.37
CA ARG A 91 -5.55 0.62 -7.43
C ARG A 91 -4.51 1.75 -7.52
N GLU A 92 -3.28 1.45 -7.92
CA GLU A 92 -2.27 2.46 -8.24
C GLU A 92 -2.73 3.36 -9.40
N HIS A 93 -3.45 2.80 -10.38
CA HIS A 93 -3.86 3.48 -11.63
C HIS A 93 -5.36 3.89 -11.71
N VAL A 94 -6.18 3.57 -10.69
CA VAL A 94 -7.56 4.09 -10.52
C VAL A 94 -7.65 5.17 -9.42
N PRO A 95 -7.08 6.38 -9.59
CA PRO A 95 -7.41 7.53 -8.74
C PRO A 95 -8.81 8.12 -9.02
N ALA A 96 -9.40 7.86 -10.19
CA ALA A 96 -10.53 8.64 -10.70
C ALA A 96 -11.92 8.24 -10.17
N HIS A 97 -12.10 7.04 -9.62
CA HIS A 97 -13.39 6.57 -9.09
C HIS A 97 -13.24 5.74 -7.80
N PRO A 98 -12.74 6.33 -6.69
CA PRO A 98 -12.75 5.66 -5.39
C PRO A 98 -14.16 5.19 -4.97
N ASP A 99 -15.20 5.83 -5.49
CA ASP A 99 -16.61 5.57 -5.15
C ASP A 99 -17.16 4.27 -5.75
N LEU A 100 -16.50 3.69 -6.75
CA LEU A 100 -16.93 2.42 -7.34
C LEU A 100 -16.33 1.20 -6.64
N LEU A 101 -15.37 1.33 -5.73
CA LEU A 101 -14.74 0.16 -5.09
C LEU A 101 -15.39 -0.13 -3.74
N ALA A 102 -16.12 -1.25 -3.65
CA ALA A 102 -16.80 -1.68 -2.42
C ALA A 102 -15.86 -2.39 -1.44
N GLY A 103 -14.86 -3.13 -1.93
CA GLY A 103 -13.91 -3.86 -1.12
C GLY A 103 -13.11 -4.90 -1.91
N ILE A 104 -12.20 -5.59 -1.22
CA ILE A 104 -11.31 -6.60 -1.80
C ILE A 104 -11.26 -7.83 -0.89
N VAL A 105 -11.34 -9.01 -1.49
CA VAL A 105 -11.11 -10.30 -0.86
C VAL A 105 -9.83 -10.90 -1.44
N PHE A 106 -8.85 -11.20 -0.61
CA PHE A 106 -7.60 -11.86 -0.98
C PHE A 106 -7.57 -13.31 -0.52
N PHE A 107 -7.09 -14.21 -1.37
CA PHE A 107 -6.79 -15.61 -1.07
C PHE A 107 -5.29 -15.82 -1.23
N GLY A 108 -4.57 -15.93 -0.12
CA GLY A 108 -3.13 -16.24 -0.12
C GLY A 108 -2.29 -15.26 -0.95
N THR A 109 -2.66 -13.98 -1.02
CA THR A 109 -1.87 -13.00 -1.79
C THR A 109 -0.60 -12.64 -1.01
N PRO A 110 0.60 -12.78 -1.59
CA PRO A 110 1.87 -12.45 -0.93
C PRO A 110 2.06 -10.92 -0.87
N HIS A 111 1.49 -10.28 0.13
CA HIS A 111 1.48 -8.83 0.22
C HIS A 111 2.84 -8.24 0.56
N ARG A 112 3.61 -8.86 1.45
CA ARG A 112 4.77 -8.19 2.05
C ARG A 112 6.09 -8.50 1.37
N GLY A 113 6.15 -9.48 0.47
CA GLY A 113 7.41 -10.06 0.02
C GLY A 113 8.14 -10.67 1.23
N SER A 114 8.31 -11.98 1.25
CA SER A 114 9.31 -12.56 2.16
C SER A 114 10.69 -12.40 1.51
N ASN A 115 11.78 -12.65 2.24
CA ASN A 115 13.17 -12.57 1.74
C ASN A 115 13.28 -13.07 0.29
N THR A 116 14.18 -12.52 -0.53
CA THR A 116 14.33 -12.83 -1.97
C THR A 116 14.25 -14.33 -2.33
N GLY A 117 14.67 -15.23 -1.43
CA GLY A 117 14.52 -16.68 -1.58
C GLY A 117 13.09 -17.24 -1.47
N ASP A 118 12.21 -16.64 -0.67
CA ASP A 118 10.85 -17.13 -0.43
C ASP A 118 9.85 -16.76 -1.52
N LEU A 119 10.10 -15.67 -2.25
CA LEU A 119 9.28 -15.29 -3.40
C LEU A 119 9.66 -16.06 -4.67
N GLY A 120 10.95 -16.34 -4.86
CA GLY A 120 11.42 -17.33 -5.84
C GLY A 120 10.87 -18.73 -5.53
N ARG A 121 10.79 -19.11 -4.25
CA ARG A 121 10.09 -20.32 -3.78
C ARG A 121 8.59 -20.25 -4.13
N LEU A 122 7.90 -19.15 -3.83
CA LEU A 122 6.47 -18.97 -4.14
C LEU A 122 6.16 -19.12 -5.65
N VAL A 123 6.92 -18.41 -6.49
CA VAL A 123 6.76 -18.45 -7.95
C VAL A 123 7.11 -19.86 -8.47
N GLY A 124 8.20 -20.45 -7.98
CA GLY A 124 8.61 -21.81 -8.32
C GLY A 124 7.61 -22.89 -7.94
N VAL A 125 7.04 -22.79 -6.74
CA VAL A 125 6.07 -23.74 -6.21
C VAL A 125 4.74 -23.66 -6.96
N VAL A 126 4.22 -22.44 -7.20
CA VAL A 126 2.98 -22.27 -7.95
C VAL A 126 3.13 -22.76 -9.40
N ILE A 127 4.28 -22.52 -10.04
CA ILE A 127 4.59 -23.05 -11.38
C ILE A 127 4.62 -24.59 -11.36
N ASN A 128 5.35 -25.20 -10.44
CA ASN A 128 5.55 -26.66 -10.38
C ASN A 128 4.28 -27.43 -9.98
N ALA A 129 3.46 -26.87 -9.08
CA ALA A 129 2.19 -27.49 -8.68
C ALA A 129 1.16 -27.52 -9.82
N VAL A 130 1.19 -26.54 -10.74
CA VAL A 130 0.30 -26.49 -11.90
C VAL A 130 0.83 -27.35 -13.06
N ALA A 131 2.14 -27.36 -13.32
CA ALA A 131 2.75 -28.18 -14.38
C ALA A 131 2.55 -29.69 -14.16
N THR A 132 2.50 -30.14 -12.91
CA THR A 132 2.22 -31.55 -12.54
C THR A 132 0.75 -31.95 -12.73
N ALA A 133 -0.17 -31.01 -12.84
CA ALA A 133 -1.60 -31.28 -13.05
C ALA A 133 -2.02 -31.22 -14.52
N THR A 134 -1.23 -30.57 -15.40
CA THR A 134 -1.50 -30.50 -16.85
C THR A 134 -1.02 -31.72 -17.63
N SER A 135 -0.35 -32.67 -17.00
CA SER A 135 0.09 -33.91 -17.67
C SER A 135 -1.01 -34.97 -17.58
N ALA A 136 -1.96 -34.91 -18.50
CA ALA A 136 -2.57 -36.14 -18.99
C ALA A 136 -1.45 -36.96 -19.63
N GLY A 137 -0.97 -38.02 -18.95
CA GLY A 137 -0.04 -39.00 -19.50
C GLY A 137 1.38 -38.97 -18.94
N LEU A 138 1.80 -40.16 -18.47
CA LEU A 138 3.12 -40.64 -18.06
C LEU A 138 4.34 -39.70 -18.27
N GLN A 139 4.92 -39.21 -17.16
CA GLN A 139 6.33 -39.43 -16.73
C GLN A 139 6.67 -38.44 -15.61
N ARG A 140 7.11 -38.94 -14.45
CA ARG A 140 7.71 -38.13 -13.37
C ARG A 140 9.03 -37.53 -13.88
N ARG A 141 9.00 -36.37 -14.53
CA ARG A 141 10.22 -35.60 -14.82
C ARG A 141 10.75 -34.99 -13.52
N PRO A 142 12.07 -35.04 -13.28
CA PRO A 142 12.67 -34.48 -12.07
C PRO A 142 12.49 -32.95 -12.04
N VAL A 143 12.23 -32.43 -10.85
CA VAL A 143 12.00 -31.02 -10.55
C VAL A 143 13.22 -30.20 -10.99
N ARG A 144 13.05 -29.37 -12.03
CA ARG A 144 14.04 -28.44 -12.56
C ARG A 144 14.07 -27.18 -11.69
N VAL A 145 14.85 -27.23 -10.61
CA VAL A 145 15.13 -26.11 -9.68
C VAL A 145 16.02 -25.02 -10.31
N ASP A 146 16.64 -25.30 -11.45
CA ASP A 146 17.47 -24.42 -12.27
C ASP A 146 16.67 -23.31 -12.98
N LEU A 147 15.38 -23.51 -13.24
CA LEU A 147 14.47 -22.47 -13.76
C LEU A 147 14.05 -21.43 -12.70
N LEU A 148 14.41 -21.63 -11.44
CA LEU A 148 14.16 -20.66 -10.36
C LEU A 148 15.18 -19.52 -10.35
N GLY A 149 16.31 -19.67 -11.06
CA GLY A 149 17.36 -18.65 -11.13
C GLY A 149 17.01 -17.41 -11.94
N GLY A 150 15.89 -17.40 -12.67
CA GLY A 150 15.44 -16.27 -13.49
C GLY A 150 14.31 -15.45 -12.89
N LEU A 151 13.92 -15.74 -11.64
CA LEU A 151 12.76 -15.17 -10.97
C LEU A 151 13.17 -14.49 -9.66
N GLU A 152 14.19 -13.63 -9.74
CA GLU A 152 14.41 -12.63 -8.70
C GLU A 152 13.31 -11.58 -8.82
N TYR A 153 12.21 -11.88 -8.15
CA TYR A 153 11.25 -10.86 -7.81
C TYR A 153 11.86 -10.07 -6.66
N ASP A 154 12.34 -8.86 -6.91
CA ASP A 154 12.82 -7.99 -5.84
C ASP A 154 11.68 -7.83 -4.82
N ALA A 155 11.90 -8.28 -3.58
CA ALA A 155 10.93 -8.12 -2.49
C ALA A 155 10.59 -6.64 -2.25
N LYS A 156 11.53 -5.74 -2.61
CA LYS A 156 11.40 -4.28 -2.50
C LYS A 156 10.22 -3.72 -3.31
N PRO A 157 10.08 -3.89 -4.63
CA PRO A 157 8.89 -3.51 -5.40
C PRO A 157 7.53 -4.00 -4.87
N LEU A 158 7.43 -5.18 -4.25
CA LEU A 158 6.17 -5.63 -3.64
C LEU A 158 5.84 -4.92 -2.35
N GLN A 159 6.86 -4.73 -1.54
CA GLN A 159 6.76 -4.00 -0.29
C GLN A 159 6.44 -2.53 -0.59
N GLU A 160 7.20 -1.90 -1.50
CA GLU A 160 6.97 -0.55 -2.03
C GLU A 160 5.57 -0.41 -2.64
N LEU A 161 5.09 -1.39 -3.41
CA LEU A 161 3.72 -1.37 -3.95
C LEU A 161 2.68 -1.45 -2.83
N THR A 162 2.89 -2.34 -1.88
CA THR A 162 1.97 -2.52 -0.76
C THR A 162 1.90 -1.28 0.10
N ASP A 163 3.03 -0.63 0.34
CA ASP A 163 3.13 0.59 1.11
C ASP A 163 2.57 1.80 0.34
N SER A 164 2.85 1.91 -0.96
CA SER A 164 2.29 2.93 -1.86
C SER A 164 0.75 2.84 -1.98
N VAL A 165 0.21 1.62 -1.98
CA VAL A 165 -1.23 1.37 -2.12
C VAL A 165 -1.94 1.35 -0.77
N ARG A 166 -1.22 1.24 0.35
CA ARG A 166 -1.76 1.18 1.73
C ARG A 166 -2.75 2.31 2.03
N ASN A 167 -2.33 3.56 1.83
CA ASN A 167 -3.15 4.76 2.02
C ASN A 167 -4.38 4.78 1.10
N ARG A 168 -4.34 4.04 -0.02
CA ARG A 168 -5.44 3.96 -1.00
C ARG A 168 -6.39 2.79 -0.74
N LEU A 169 -5.97 1.82 0.08
CA LEU A 169 -6.81 0.75 0.61
C LEU A 169 -7.49 1.16 1.92
N GLU A 170 -7.01 2.21 2.57
CA GLU A 170 -7.62 2.78 3.76
C GLU A 170 -9.09 3.16 3.49
N GLY A 171 -9.98 2.73 4.38
CA GLY A 171 -11.44 2.92 4.25
C GLY A 171 -12.15 1.91 3.33
N LEU A 172 -11.43 1.03 2.62
CA LEU A 172 -12.04 -0.12 1.95
C LEU A 172 -12.26 -1.26 2.95
N LYS A 173 -13.26 -2.09 2.65
CA LYS A 173 -13.39 -3.37 3.33
C LYS A 173 -12.40 -4.36 2.71
N LEU A 174 -11.47 -4.83 3.54
CA LEU A 174 -10.43 -5.77 3.14
C LEU A 174 -10.64 -7.07 3.91
N VAL A 175 -10.64 -8.19 3.19
CA VAL A 175 -10.69 -9.52 3.79
C VAL A 175 -9.52 -10.32 3.22
N SER A 176 -8.71 -10.90 4.10
CA SER A 176 -7.54 -11.70 3.73
C SER A 176 -7.68 -13.11 4.28
N PHE A 177 -7.83 -14.06 3.36
CA PHE A 177 -7.81 -15.49 3.67
C PHE A 177 -6.39 -16.05 3.51
N TYR A 178 -5.93 -16.83 4.47
CA TYR A 178 -4.64 -17.51 4.43
C TYR A 178 -4.81 -19.03 4.56
N GLU A 179 -3.94 -19.78 3.90
CA GLU A 179 -3.91 -21.24 3.95
C GLU A 179 -3.35 -21.76 5.28
N THR A 180 -3.74 -22.97 5.66
CA THR A 180 -3.23 -23.63 6.87
C THR A 180 -2.79 -25.06 6.64
N ARG A 181 -3.03 -25.62 5.45
CA ARG A 181 -2.50 -26.92 5.05
C ARG A 181 -1.33 -26.75 4.08
N PRO A 182 -0.27 -27.57 4.20
CA PRO A 182 0.77 -27.65 3.20
C PRO A 182 0.22 -27.91 1.80
N GLU A 183 0.89 -27.40 0.78
CA GLU A 183 0.56 -27.69 -0.62
C GLU A 183 1.42 -28.86 -1.11
N PRO A 184 0.84 -30.02 -1.42
CA PRO A 184 1.61 -31.13 -1.98
C PRO A 184 2.31 -30.74 -3.28
N PRO A 185 3.55 -31.22 -3.53
CA PRO A 185 4.34 -32.17 -2.73
C PRO A 185 5.11 -31.56 -1.55
N PHE A 186 4.90 -30.29 -1.25
CA PHE A 186 5.62 -29.58 -0.19
C PHE A 186 5.03 -29.88 1.18
N SER A 187 5.88 -29.85 2.20
CA SER A 187 5.52 -30.04 3.61
C SER A 187 5.23 -28.72 4.34
N SER A 188 5.20 -27.60 3.61
CA SER A 188 4.90 -26.26 4.13
C SER A 188 3.80 -25.56 3.33
N VAL A 189 3.23 -24.53 3.95
CA VAL A 189 2.37 -23.57 3.26
C VAL A 189 3.18 -22.75 2.25
N ILE A 190 2.50 -22.26 1.23
CA ILE A 190 3.08 -21.53 0.11
C ILE A 190 3.22 -20.05 0.42
N VAL A 191 2.21 -19.46 1.05
CA VAL A 191 2.20 -18.09 1.55
C VAL A 191 1.90 -18.10 3.04
N GLU A 192 2.95 -17.83 3.82
CA GLU A 192 2.84 -17.68 5.27
C GLU A 192 1.82 -16.61 5.65
N LYS A 193 1.12 -16.81 6.77
CA LYS A 193 0.08 -15.88 7.27
C LYS A 193 0.53 -14.42 7.26
N HIS A 194 1.73 -14.13 7.75
CA HIS A 194 2.25 -12.76 7.82
C HIS A 194 2.40 -12.10 6.44
N SER A 195 2.67 -12.90 5.40
CA SER A 195 2.75 -12.45 4.01
C SER A 195 1.37 -12.35 3.36
N ALA A 196 0.45 -13.25 3.73
CA ALA A 196 -0.94 -13.25 3.26
C ALA A 196 -1.82 -12.12 3.82
N THR A 197 -1.32 -11.32 4.76
CA THR A 197 -2.06 -10.24 5.44
C THR A 197 -1.42 -8.86 5.22
N LEU A 198 -2.23 -7.82 5.13
CA LEU A 198 -1.77 -6.44 4.95
C LEU A 198 -1.36 -5.80 6.28
N GLY A 199 -1.94 -6.24 7.39
CA GLY A 199 -1.80 -5.62 8.72
C GLY A 199 -2.42 -4.23 8.77
N MET A 200 -3.52 -4.04 8.03
CA MET A 200 -4.24 -2.77 7.96
C MET A 200 -5.28 -2.65 9.06
N PRO A 201 -5.48 -1.45 9.65
CA PRO A 201 -6.62 -1.23 10.55
C PRO A 201 -7.94 -1.56 9.84
N GLY A 202 -8.74 -2.46 10.43
CA GLY A 202 -10.02 -2.89 9.87
C GLY A 202 -9.95 -3.99 8.79
N GLU A 203 -8.76 -4.53 8.51
CA GLU A 203 -8.62 -5.76 7.73
C GLU A 203 -9.19 -6.95 8.50
N GLU A 204 -10.09 -7.70 7.88
CA GLU A 204 -10.55 -8.96 8.40
C GLU A 204 -9.63 -10.09 7.93
N ILE A 205 -9.13 -10.88 8.87
CA ILE A 205 -8.17 -11.95 8.58
C ILE A 205 -8.80 -13.26 9.02
N SER A 206 -8.88 -14.24 8.11
CA SER A 206 -9.43 -15.56 8.42
C SER A 206 -8.58 -16.68 7.84
N ALA A 207 -8.46 -17.77 8.57
CA ALA A 207 -7.80 -18.98 8.08
C ALA A 207 -8.75 -19.79 7.18
N LEU A 208 -8.19 -20.51 6.23
CA LEU A 208 -8.85 -21.60 5.51
C LEU A 208 -8.02 -22.88 5.71
N ASN A 209 -8.68 -23.96 6.12
CA ASN A 209 -8.18 -25.32 6.29
C ASN A 209 -7.97 -26.04 4.96
N SER A 210 -7.26 -25.38 4.06
CA SER A 210 -7.00 -25.78 2.68
C SER A 210 -5.55 -25.44 2.31
N SER A 211 -5.04 -26.07 1.25
CA SER A 211 -3.78 -25.66 0.61
C SER A 211 -3.99 -24.41 -0.26
N HIS A 212 -2.90 -23.76 -0.66
CA HIS A 212 -2.89 -22.55 -1.48
C HIS A 212 -3.76 -22.63 -2.75
N ARG A 213 -3.80 -23.79 -3.41
CA ARG A 213 -4.64 -24.02 -4.59
C ARG A 213 -6.08 -24.32 -4.23
N ALA A 214 -6.28 -25.13 -3.20
CA ALA A 214 -7.62 -25.57 -2.78
C ALA A 214 -8.44 -24.45 -2.12
N MET A 215 -7.78 -23.46 -1.49
CA MET A 215 -8.44 -22.42 -0.69
C MET A 215 -9.45 -21.55 -1.46
N CYS A 216 -9.42 -21.56 -2.79
CA CYS A 216 -10.34 -20.81 -3.64
C CYS A 216 -11.27 -21.70 -4.47
N ARG A 217 -11.37 -23.00 -4.12
CA ARG A 217 -12.13 -24.03 -4.84
C ARG A 217 -13.09 -24.73 -3.89
N PHE A 218 -14.38 -24.47 -4.04
CA PHE A 218 -15.40 -24.99 -3.13
C PHE A 218 -16.25 -26.07 -3.81
N PRO A 219 -16.41 -27.26 -3.21
CA PRO A 219 -17.18 -28.35 -3.80
C PRO A 219 -18.70 -28.12 -3.74
N SER A 220 -19.17 -27.32 -2.79
CA SER A 220 -20.59 -27.08 -2.51
C SER A 220 -20.81 -25.76 -1.77
N GLY A 221 -22.08 -25.44 -1.47
CA GLY A 221 -22.49 -24.26 -0.70
C GLY A 221 -22.20 -24.32 0.82
N ASP A 222 -21.38 -25.26 1.28
CA ASP A 222 -21.13 -25.56 2.68
C ASP A 222 -19.65 -25.41 3.09
N GLY A 223 -19.37 -25.63 4.38
CA GLY A 223 -18.01 -25.57 4.93
C GLY A 223 -17.37 -24.19 4.73
N GLU A 224 -16.15 -24.18 4.21
CA GLU A 224 -15.33 -22.97 4.05
C GLU A 224 -15.93 -21.95 3.07
N TYR A 225 -16.76 -22.41 2.13
CA TYR A 225 -17.49 -21.51 1.24
C TYR A 225 -18.36 -20.52 2.00
N LYS A 226 -18.96 -20.91 3.13
CA LYS A 226 -19.81 -20.03 3.94
C LYS A 226 -19.02 -18.83 4.49
N LEU A 227 -17.78 -19.06 4.94
CA LEU A 227 -16.91 -17.99 5.42
C LEU A 227 -16.63 -16.96 4.32
N VAL A 228 -16.32 -17.44 3.11
CA VAL A 228 -16.09 -16.59 1.94
C VAL A 228 -17.36 -15.87 1.52
N LEU A 229 -18.49 -16.57 1.48
CA LEU A 229 -19.79 -16.01 1.11
C LEU A 229 -20.21 -14.90 2.07
N ASP A 230 -20.02 -15.08 3.37
CA ASP A 230 -20.38 -14.09 4.39
C ASP A 230 -19.48 -12.85 4.31
N ALA A 231 -18.19 -13.03 4.04
CA ALA A 231 -17.28 -11.93 3.73
C ALA A 231 -17.77 -11.14 2.49
N ILE A 232 -18.03 -11.83 1.38
CA ILE A 232 -18.53 -11.20 0.15
C ILE A 232 -19.86 -10.49 0.38
N LYS A 233 -20.81 -11.12 1.08
CA LYS A 233 -22.11 -10.53 1.43
C LYS A 233 -21.96 -9.27 2.29
N ARG A 234 -21.08 -9.29 3.29
CA ARG A 234 -20.84 -8.11 4.15
C ARG A 234 -20.24 -6.94 3.36
N ILE A 235 -19.34 -7.21 2.43
CA ILE A 235 -18.81 -6.18 1.53
C ILE A 235 -19.92 -5.66 0.61
N ALA A 236 -20.67 -6.57 -0.02
CA ALA A 236 -21.71 -6.27 -0.99
C ALA A 236 -22.94 -5.54 -0.42
N LYS A 237 -23.30 -5.76 0.85
CA LYS A 237 -24.47 -5.15 1.52
C LYS A 237 -24.24 -3.70 1.99
N ASN A 238 -23.02 -3.36 2.40
CA ASN A 238 -22.63 -1.97 2.64
C ASN A 238 -21.43 -1.62 1.75
N PRO A 239 -21.61 -1.46 0.42
CA PRO A 239 -20.59 -0.81 -0.39
C PRO A 239 -20.38 0.56 0.27
N THR A 240 -19.13 0.86 0.66
CA THR A 240 -18.69 2.07 1.37
C THR A 240 -19.67 3.23 1.18
N ARG A 241 -20.56 3.38 2.17
CA ARG A 241 -21.57 4.43 2.22
C ARG A 241 -20.79 5.73 2.33
N LYS A 242 -21.05 6.69 1.43
CA LYS A 242 -20.50 8.07 1.44
C LYS A 242 -20.09 8.46 2.85
N PRO A 243 -18.87 8.96 3.11
CA PRO A 243 -18.62 9.60 4.40
C PRO A 243 -19.72 10.64 4.57
N LYS A 244 -20.53 10.48 5.63
CA LYS A 244 -21.57 11.43 5.99
C LYS A 244 -20.87 12.77 6.10
N ARG A 245 -21.18 13.69 5.18
CA ARG A 245 -20.87 15.10 5.35
C ARG A 245 -21.54 15.50 6.66
N ALA A 246 -20.77 15.55 7.73
CA ALA A 246 -21.11 16.37 8.87
C ALA A 246 -21.24 17.78 8.31
N SER A 247 -22.46 18.30 8.41
CA SER A 247 -22.81 19.67 8.09
C SER A 247 -22.07 20.59 9.06
N THR A 248 -20.86 20.98 8.69
CA THR A 248 -20.25 22.21 9.18
C THR A 248 -19.70 22.93 7.96
N GLN A 249 -20.29 24.08 7.67
CA GLN A 249 -19.92 24.96 6.57
C GLN A 249 -18.43 25.33 6.69
N SER A 250 -17.60 24.65 5.93
CA SER A 250 -16.25 25.06 5.60
C SER A 250 -15.95 24.42 4.25
N SER A 251 -15.87 25.26 3.23
CA SER A 251 -15.66 24.92 1.83
C SER A 251 -14.38 24.10 1.64
N GLN A 252 -14.48 22.76 1.74
CA GLN A 252 -13.42 21.85 1.31
C GLN A 252 -13.30 21.93 -0.22
N LYS A 253 -12.45 22.85 -0.67
CA LYS A 253 -11.96 22.92 -2.05
C LYS A 253 -11.26 21.58 -2.36
N THR A 254 -11.86 20.81 -3.26
CA THR A 254 -11.20 19.65 -3.87
C THR A 254 -9.92 20.14 -4.57
N TRP A 255 -8.80 19.42 -4.40
CA TRP A 255 -7.55 19.79 -5.06
C TRP A 255 -7.71 19.80 -6.59
N SER A 256 -7.09 20.76 -7.25
CA SER A 256 -7.00 20.82 -8.72
C SER A 256 -6.18 19.63 -9.25
N ASP A 257 -6.30 19.32 -10.54
CA ASP A 257 -5.52 18.22 -11.14
C ASP A 257 -4.01 18.51 -11.13
N THR A 258 -3.64 19.80 -11.19
CA THR A 258 -2.26 20.24 -10.99
C THR A 258 -1.79 19.97 -9.57
N GLU A 259 -2.60 20.28 -8.56
CA GLU A 259 -2.28 20.01 -7.15
C GLU A 259 -2.10 18.52 -6.91
N LYS A 260 -3.01 17.69 -7.42
CA LYS A 260 -2.88 16.23 -7.34
C LYS A 260 -1.59 15.72 -7.97
N SER A 261 -1.21 16.26 -9.13
CA SER A 261 0.02 15.88 -9.83
C SER A 261 1.27 16.24 -9.01
N CYS A 262 1.31 17.45 -8.44
CA CYS A 262 2.40 17.85 -7.53
C CYS A 262 2.49 16.93 -6.33
N MET A 263 1.34 16.65 -5.68
CA MET A 263 1.32 15.80 -4.50
C MET A 263 1.76 14.37 -4.81
N SER A 264 1.45 13.85 -6.00
CA SER A 264 1.94 12.55 -6.46
C SER A 264 3.45 12.53 -6.76
N LEU A 265 4.04 13.66 -7.16
CA LEU A 265 5.48 13.77 -7.33
C LEU A 265 6.18 13.87 -5.97
N PHE A 266 5.65 14.69 -5.07
CA PHE A 266 6.21 14.92 -3.75
C PHE A 266 6.12 13.70 -2.83
N SER A 267 5.09 12.86 -2.97
CA SER A 267 4.94 11.65 -2.17
C SER A 267 6.07 10.64 -2.33
N ARG A 268 6.89 10.74 -3.40
CA ARG A 268 8.08 9.91 -3.60
C ARG A 268 9.20 10.20 -2.59
N PHE A 269 9.11 11.33 -1.90
CA PHE A 269 10.08 11.81 -0.91
C PHE A 269 9.47 11.80 0.50
N ASP A 270 8.35 11.08 0.69
CA ASP A 270 7.74 10.89 2.01
C ASP A 270 8.64 9.98 2.87
N VAL A 271 9.07 10.49 4.02
CA VAL A 271 9.93 9.78 4.97
C VAL A 271 9.15 9.06 6.07
N SER A 272 7.81 9.09 6.02
CA SER A 272 6.96 8.42 7.03
C SER A 272 7.21 6.91 7.11
N GLU A 273 7.57 6.25 6.01
CA GLU A 273 7.96 4.84 6.03
C GLU A 273 9.27 4.64 6.81
N TYR A 274 10.26 5.52 6.63
CA TYR A 274 11.51 5.48 7.35
C TYR A 274 11.28 5.48 8.87
N GLN A 275 10.36 6.33 9.35
CA GLN A 275 9.96 6.38 10.76
C GLN A 275 9.40 5.05 11.27
N THR A 276 8.56 4.37 10.49
CA THR A 276 7.93 3.10 10.92
C THR A 276 8.91 1.94 11.05
N ARG A 277 10.08 2.03 10.40
CA ARG A 277 11.15 1.03 10.46
C ARG A 277 12.13 1.29 11.60
N LEU A 278 12.11 2.48 12.19
CA LEU A 278 12.98 2.79 13.32
C LEU A 278 12.54 2.00 14.55
N PRO A 279 13.49 1.38 15.29
CA PRO A 279 13.16 0.72 16.53
C PRO A 279 12.61 1.74 17.53
N THR A 280 11.68 1.30 18.38
CA THR A 280 11.22 2.12 19.50
C THR A 280 12.41 2.45 20.40
N PRO A 281 12.56 3.71 20.86
CA PRO A 281 13.59 4.07 21.82
C PRO A 281 13.53 3.14 23.04
N ALA A 282 14.68 2.64 23.48
CA ALA A 282 14.75 1.79 24.66
C ALA A 282 14.17 2.52 25.89
N GLN A 283 13.51 1.79 26.77
CA GLN A 283 12.92 2.39 27.98
C GLN A 283 13.99 3.14 28.79
N GLY A 284 13.69 4.37 29.21
CA GLY A 284 14.63 5.22 29.96
C GLY A 284 15.59 6.05 29.08
N THR A 285 15.59 5.85 27.76
CA THR A 285 16.44 6.60 26.82
C THR A 285 15.71 7.80 26.19
N CYS A 286 16.47 8.73 25.60
CA CYS A 286 16.00 9.96 24.93
C CYS A 286 15.28 11.00 25.81
N GLN A 287 14.61 10.60 26.91
CA GLN A 287 13.73 11.48 27.70
C GLN A 287 14.46 12.63 28.39
N TRP A 288 15.78 12.51 28.59
CA TRP A 288 16.59 13.58 29.18
C TRP A 288 16.51 14.88 28.37
N ILE A 289 16.31 14.80 27.05
CA ILE A 289 16.28 15.97 26.17
C ILE A 289 15.13 16.91 26.51
N MET A 290 13.99 16.36 26.94
CA MET A 290 12.79 17.13 27.29
C MET A 290 13.00 17.98 28.54
N LYS A 291 13.98 17.63 29.37
CA LYS A 291 14.37 18.37 30.58
C LYS A 291 15.62 19.23 30.36
N HIS A 292 16.23 19.18 29.18
CA HIS A 292 17.47 19.87 28.91
C HIS A 292 17.24 21.39 28.79
N PRO A 293 17.96 22.25 29.54
CA PRO A 293 17.69 23.70 29.57
C PRO A 293 17.75 24.36 28.19
N LEU A 294 18.70 23.96 27.34
CA LEU A 294 18.81 24.51 25.98
C LEU A 294 17.62 24.12 25.09
N PHE A 295 17.08 22.90 25.28
CA PHE A 295 15.93 22.43 24.50
C PHE A 295 14.65 23.15 24.95
N ALA A 296 14.43 23.27 26.26
CA ALA A 296 13.29 24.01 26.81
C ALA A 296 13.31 25.49 26.40
N SER A 297 14.49 26.13 26.45
CA SER A 297 14.69 27.51 25.99
C SER A 297 14.39 27.68 24.50
N TRP A 298 14.84 26.74 23.66
CA TRP A 298 14.53 26.74 22.23
C TRP A 298 13.03 26.58 21.96
N LEU A 299 12.37 25.61 22.61
CA LEU A 299 10.96 25.31 22.38
C LEU A 299 10.04 26.49 22.78
N GLY A 300 10.39 27.21 23.85
CA GLY A 300 9.65 28.37 24.35
C GLY A 300 9.97 29.71 23.67
N LYS A 301 10.93 29.76 22.73
CA LYS A 301 11.36 31.01 22.11
C LYS A 301 10.31 31.51 21.11
N ALA A 302 9.92 32.78 21.24
CA ALA A 302 9.07 33.45 20.25
C ALA A 302 9.88 33.75 18.97
N GLY A 303 9.40 33.26 17.83
CA GLY A 303 10.02 33.47 16.52
C GLY A 303 10.94 32.33 16.06
N ASN A 304 11.79 32.62 15.06
CA ASN A 304 12.67 31.63 14.45
C ASN A 304 13.82 31.26 15.39
N ALA A 305 14.02 29.97 15.64
CA ALA A 305 15.07 29.47 16.51
C ALA A 305 15.65 28.16 15.95
N LEU A 306 16.97 27.99 16.05
CA LEU A 306 17.68 26.78 15.66
C LEU A 306 18.21 26.07 16.91
N PHE A 307 17.92 24.77 17.03
CA PHE A 307 18.53 23.89 18.02
C PHE A 307 19.43 22.89 17.31
N TRP A 308 20.71 22.89 17.67
CA TRP A 308 21.72 22.05 17.02
C TRP A 308 22.17 20.95 17.98
N LEU A 309 21.72 19.71 17.70
CA LEU A 309 22.08 18.53 18.49
C LEU A 309 23.18 17.74 17.76
N THR A 310 24.33 17.56 18.39
CA THR A 310 25.45 16.79 17.84
C THR A 310 25.74 15.55 18.66
N GLY A 311 26.36 14.57 18.01
CA GLY A 311 26.82 13.36 18.66
C GLY A 311 27.61 12.46 17.71
N HIS A 312 28.46 11.61 18.28
CA HIS A 312 29.29 10.67 17.52
C HIS A 312 28.45 9.71 16.67
N PRO A 313 29.02 9.10 15.61
CA PRO A 313 28.36 8.00 14.90
C PRO A 313 27.89 6.90 15.85
N GLY A 314 26.68 6.37 15.63
CA GLY A 314 26.11 5.30 16.46
C GLY A 314 25.56 5.73 17.84
N CYS A 315 25.64 7.00 18.25
CA CYS A 315 25.16 7.44 19.58
C CYS A 315 23.64 7.59 19.70
N GLY A 316 22.87 7.24 18.66
CA GLY A 316 21.40 7.27 18.68
C GLY A 316 20.76 8.58 18.22
N LYS A 317 21.45 9.43 17.44
CA LYS A 317 20.89 10.69 16.88
C LYS A 317 19.55 10.49 16.16
N THR A 318 19.48 9.53 15.25
CA THR A 318 18.27 9.18 14.50
C THR A 318 17.11 8.78 15.42
N ILE A 319 17.40 7.98 16.46
CA ILE A 319 16.40 7.57 17.45
C ILE A 319 15.95 8.77 18.29
N MET A 320 16.85 9.69 18.64
CA MET A 320 16.51 10.94 19.31
C MET A 320 15.62 11.85 18.45
N SER A 321 15.95 12.02 17.16
CA SER A 321 15.16 12.80 16.22
C SER A 321 13.74 12.23 16.08
N PHE A 322 13.62 10.91 15.96
CA PHE A 322 12.33 10.21 15.93
C PHE A 322 11.54 10.39 17.24
N PHE A 323 12.20 10.22 18.40
CA PHE A 323 11.60 10.43 19.71
C PHE A 323 11.06 11.86 19.86
N LEU A 324 11.85 12.87 19.49
CA LEU A 324 11.46 14.27 19.55
C LEU A 324 10.25 14.57 18.66
N ALA A 325 10.22 14.05 17.43
CA ALA A 325 9.08 14.23 16.54
C ALA A 325 7.78 13.73 17.18
N LYS A 326 7.80 12.52 17.77
CA LYS A 326 6.64 11.94 18.45
C LYS A 326 6.20 12.73 19.67
N GLN A 327 7.15 13.09 20.54
CA GLN A 327 6.82 13.84 21.75
C GLN A 327 6.26 15.23 21.45
N LEU A 328 6.78 15.91 20.42
CA LEU A 328 6.32 17.25 20.02
C LEU A 328 4.95 17.23 19.33
N GLU A 329 4.61 16.14 18.62
CA GLU A 329 3.26 15.92 18.06
C GLU A 329 2.22 15.65 19.16
N GLU A 330 2.63 15.01 20.26
CA GLU A 330 1.74 14.55 21.34
C GLU A 330 1.55 15.58 22.47
N ILE A 331 2.17 16.78 22.41
CA ILE A 331 2.03 17.81 23.44
C ILE A 331 0.55 18.24 23.56
N PRO A 332 -0.12 17.99 24.70
CA PRO A 332 -1.53 18.33 24.86
C PRO A 332 -1.76 19.85 24.74
N GLY A 333 -2.71 20.25 23.91
CA GLY A 333 -3.05 21.66 23.68
C GLY A 333 -2.10 22.42 22.75
N SER A 334 -1.03 21.76 22.26
CA SER A 334 -0.17 22.32 21.23
C SER A 334 -0.88 22.35 19.89
N THR A 335 -0.82 23.49 19.20
CA THR A 335 -1.21 23.59 17.78
C THR A 335 0.00 23.49 16.86
N SER A 336 1.08 22.82 17.26
CA SER A 336 2.31 22.77 16.46
C SER A 336 2.19 21.85 15.24
N SER A 337 2.78 22.25 14.12
CA SER A 337 3.02 21.43 12.93
C SER A 337 4.43 20.89 12.99
N VAL A 338 4.57 19.59 13.27
CA VAL A 338 5.88 18.93 13.33
C VAL A 338 6.19 18.29 11.97
N CYS A 339 7.35 18.57 11.41
CA CYS A 339 7.87 17.91 10.22
C CYS A 339 9.24 17.34 10.54
N ILE A 340 9.52 16.14 10.04
CA ILE A 340 10.82 15.49 10.24
C ILE A 340 11.35 14.96 8.91
N TYR A 341 12.67 15.04 8.74
CA TYR A 341 13.39 14.48 7.61
C TYR A 341 14.63 13.72 8.09
N PHE A 342 14.88 12.56 7.48
CA PHE A 342 16.07 11.74 7.77
C PHE A 342 16.99 11.76 6.56
N CYS A 343 18.25 12.11 6.79
CA CYS A 343 19.30 11.98 5.78
C CYS A 343 19.97 10.61 5.93
N ASP A 344 20.00 9.83 4.85
CA ASP A 344 20.58 8.50 4.82
C ASP A 344 21.40 8.34 3.54
N ASP A 345 22.71 8.15 3.69
CA ASP A 345 23.68 8.02 2.59
C ASP A 345 23.48 6.72 1.80
N LYS A 346 22.61 5.81 2.25
CA LYS A 346 22.22 4.60 1.53
C LYS A 346 20.94 4.79 0.73
N ILE A 347 20.13 5.81 1.01
CA ILE A 347 18.86 6.07 0.31
C ILE A 347 19.01 7.29 -0.60
N SER A 348 19.00 7.11 -1.93
CA SER A 348 19.25 8.20 -2.89
C SER A 348 18.30 9.39 -2.73
N THR A 349 17.04 9.16 -2.35
CA THR A 349 16.07 10.22 -2.07
C THR A 349 16.32 10.94 -0.74
N GLN A 350 17.30 10.57 0.07
CA GLN A 350 17.58 11.17 1.39
C GLN A 350 18.98 11.82 1.48
N ARG A 351 19.56 12.20 0.35
CA ARG A 351 20.96 12.70 0.30
C ARG A 351 21.13 14.15 -0.09
N ASP A 352 20.09 14.81 -0.61
CA ASP A 352 20.22 16.15 -1.17
C ASP A 352 19.21 17.16 -0.60
N ALA A 353 19.55 18.43 -0.75
CA ALA A 353 18.77 19.55 -0.22
C ALA A 353 17.41 19.72 -0.94
N ASN A 354 17.27 19.25 -2.18
CA ASN A 354 15.98 19.29 -2.88
C ASN A 354 15.00 18.33 -2.21
N ASN A 355 15.45 17.12 -1.90
CA ASN A 355 14.60 16.09 -1.32
C ASN A 355 14.16 16.46 0.10
N ILE A 356 15.06 17.08 0.89
CA ILE A 356 14.69 17.67 2.19
C ILE A 356 13.52 18.64 2.01
N LEU A 357 13.64 19.60 1.09
CA LEU A 357 12.57 20.58 0.86
C LEU A 357 11.28 19.93 0.35
N ILE A 358 11.35 18.96 -0.56
CA ILE A 358 10.17 18.27 -1.07
C ILE A 358 9.46 17.51 0.06
N GLY A 359 10.20 16.77 0.89
CA GLY A 359 9.66 16.05 2.03
C GLY A 359 8.99 16.96 3.06
N LEU A 360 9.59 18.13 3.34
CA LEU A 360 9.01 19.12 4.25
C LEU A 360 7.75 19.77 3.66
N ILE A 361 7.78 20.20 2.39
CA ILE A 361 6.63 20.76 1.67
C ILE A 361 5.47 19.76 1.66
N PHE A 362 5.76 18.49 1.38
CA PHE A 362 4.77 17.44 1.35
C PHE A 362 4.09 17.26 2.72
N GLN A 363 4.87 17.19 3.80
CA GLN A 363 4.35 17.08 5.16
C GLN A 363 3.47 18.27 5.54
N LEU A 364 3.91 19.50 5.26
CA LEU A 364 3.14 20.72 5.53
C LEU A 364 1.80 20.74 4.78
N ILE A 365 1.78 20.37 3.50
CA ILE A 365 0.53 20.32 2.71
C ILE A 365 -0.38 19.18 3.18
N ARG A 366 0.17 18.05 3.62
CA ARG A 366 -0.62 16.95 4.20
C ARG A 366 -1.32 17.37 5.49
N GLN A 367 -0.63 18.12 6.34
CA GLN A 367 -1.19 18.67 7.57
C GLN A 367 -2.21 19.79 7.27
N HIS A 368 -1.94 20.60 6.23
CA HIS A 368 -2.76 21.76 5.86
C HIS A 368 -3.10 21.77 4.38
N ARG A 369 -4.18 21.06 4.00
CA ARG A 369 -4.55 20.84 2.59
C ARG A 369 -4.80 22.12 1.78
N SER A 370 -5.15 23.23 2.43
CA SER A 370 -5.37 24.53 1.79
C SER A 370 -4.09 25.12 1.19
N LEU A 371 -2.92 24.70 1.66
CA LEU A 371 -1.61 25.17 1.17
C LEU A 371 -1.24 24.57 -0.19
N ALA A 372 -1.91 23.50 -0.63
CA ALA A 372 -1.69 22.89 -1.94
C ALA A 372 -1.84 23.90 -3.09
N ARG A 373 -2.66 24.95 -2.90
CA ARG A 373 -2.83 26.05 -3.89
C ARG A 373 -1.52 26.67 -4.35
N HIS A 374 -0.49 26.67 -3.51
CA HIS A 374 0.82 27.18 -3.87
C HIS A 374 1.49 26.29 -4.93
N THR A 375 1.30 24.98 -4.88
CA THR A 375 1.97 24.07 -5.83
C THR A 375 1.49 24.27 -7.27
N SER A 376 0.22 24.67 -7.46
CA SER A 376 -0.35 24.96 -8.79
C SER A 376 0.47 25.99 -9.57
N ARG A 377 0.78 27.13 -8.95
CA ARG A 377 1.50 28.24 -9.60
C ARG A 377 2.93 27.83 -9.97
N PHE A 378 3.59 27.12 -9.07
CA PHE A 378 4.98 26.69 -9.27
C PHE A 378 5.10 25.56 -10.30
N TYR A 379 4.12 24.65 -10.34
CA TYR A 379 4.08 23.59 -11.36
C TYR A 379 3.80 24.13 -12.76
N GLN A 380 2.97 25.17 -12.89
CA GLN A 380 2.76 25.82 -14.20
C GLN A 380 4.05 26.44 -14.76
N LEU A 381 4.89 27.02 -13.89
CA LEU A 381 6.14 27.67 -14.29
C LEU A 381 7.31 26.70 -14.56
N HIS A 382 7.31 25.53 -13.93
CA HIS A 382 8.47 24.63 -13.93
C HIS A 382 8.17 23.19 -14.36
N GLN A 383 6.90 22.85 -14.55
CA GLN A 383 6.41 21.51 -14.89
C GLN A 383 7.01 20.43 -13.97
N GLN A 384 7.39 19.28 -14.53
CA GLN A 384 7.96 18.16 -13.77
C GLN A 384 9.40 18.41 -13.28
N ASN A 385 10.10 19.42 -13.83
CA ASN A 385 11.47 19.76 -13.44
C ASN A 385 11.54 20.51 -12.10
N ILE A 386 10.40 20.84 -11.48
CA ILE A 386 10.34 21.52 -10.18
C ILE A 386 11.13 20.77 -9.10
N VAL A 387 11.11 19.43 -9.11
CA VAL A 387 11.79 18.60 -8.09
C VAL A 387 13.32 18.66 -8.19
N GLN A 388 13.86 19.18 -9.30
CA GLN A 388 15.31 19.30 -9.52
C GLN A 388 15.83 20.72 -9.26
N LYS A 389 14.94 21.70 -9.00
CA LYS A 389 15.30 23.11 -8.88
C LYS A 389 15.20 23.59 -7.43
N PHE A 390 16.32 23.59 -6.72
CA PHE A 390 16.41 24.04 -5.33
C PHE A 390 15.75 25.40 -5.11
N THR A 391 16.09 26.40 -5.93
CA THR A 391 15.54 27.76 -5.80
C THR A 391 14.02 27.77 -5.91
N ALA A 392 13.43 26.97 -6.81
CA ALA A 392 11.98 26.89 -6.97
C ALA A 392 11.31 26.22 -5.76
N LEU A 393 11.91 25.14 -5.24
CA LEU A 393 11.44 24.45 -4.04
C LEU A 393 11.54 25.35 -2.81
N TRP A 394 12.61 26.14 -2.68
CA TRP A 394 12.80 27.07 -1.60
C TRP A 394 11.76 28.20 -1.61
N GLU A 395 11.49 28.77 -2.78
CA GLU A 395 10.42 29.77 -2.93
C GLU A 395 9.04 29.19 -2.62
N LEU A 396 8.75 27.96 -3.03
CA LEU A 396 7.51 27.27 -2.69
C LEU A 396 7.40 27.01 -1.18
N PHE A 397 8.48 26.54 -0.55
CA PHE A 397 8.53 26.32 0.89
C PHE A 397 8.26 27.62 1.66
N LYS A 398 8.93 28.72 1.28
CA LYS A 398 8.69 30.05 1.85
C LYS A 398 7.23 30.49 1.67
N ALA A 399 6.66 30.32 0.49
CA ALA A 399 5.27 30.69 0.22
C ALA A 399 4.27 29.93 1.10
N ILE A 400 4.58 28.67 1.42
CA ILE A 400 3.77 27.81 2.31
C ILE A 400 3.87 28.26 3.76
N VAL A 401 5.09 28.42 4.30
CA VAL A 401 5.30 28.74 5.73
C VAL A 401 4.97 30.21 6.07
N LEU A 402 4.96 31.10 5.07
CA LEU A 402 4.58 32.51 5.23
C LEU A 402 3.12 32.79 4.85
N ASP A 403 2.33 31.76 4.50
CA ASP A 403 0.96 31.96 4.05
C ASP A 403 0.08 32.54 5.16
N SER A 404 -0.71 33.57 4.85
CA SER A 404 -1.61 34.19 5.83
C SER A 404 -2.77 33.27 6.28
N LYS A 405 -3.06 32.21 5.53
CA LYS A 405 -4.01 31.14 5.92
C LYS A 405 -3.31 30.00 6.65
N TYR A 406 -1.99 30.00 6.76
CA TYR A 406 -1.30 29.18 7.74
C TYR A 406 -1.70 29.70 9.13
N PRO A 407 -2.18 28.85 10.05
CA PRO A 407 -2.69 29.34 11.32
C PRO A 407 -1.59 30.09 12.06
N LYS A 408 -1.76 31.39 12.31
CA LYS A 408 -0.72 32.22 12.96
C LYS A 408 -0.41 31.77 14.40
N SER A 409 -1.31 31.01 15.02
CA SER A 409 -1.14 30.39 16.34
C SER A 409 -0.35 29.06 16.28
N GLN A 410 -0.08 28.52 15.09
CA GLN A 410 0.55 27.22 14.88
C GLN A 410 2.06 27.38 14.71
N GLN A 411 2.82 26.87 15.67
CA GLN A 411 4.28 26.80 15.60
C GLN A 411 4.68 25.69 14.63
N THR A 412 5.51 25.99 13.63
CA THR A 412 6.08 24.96 12.75
C THR A 412 7.42 24.51 13.31
N ILE A 413 7.53 23.22 13.63
CA ILE A 413 8.75 22.61 14.13
C ILE A 413 9.31 21.68 13.05
N ILE A 414 10.57 21.90 12.67
CA ILE A 414 11.24 21.11 11.63
C ILE A 414 12.44 20.42 12.26
N ILE A 415 12.47 19.09 12.14
CA ILE A 415 13.56 18.24 12.62
C ILE A 415 14.27 17.66 11.39
N ILE A 416 15.57 17.88 11.30
CA ILE A 416 16.40 17.30 10.24
C ILE A 416 17.47 16.45 10.91
N ASP A 417 17.39 15.13 10.72
CA ASP A 417 18.43 14.21 11.11
C ASP A 417 19.50 14.18 10.01
N ALA A 418 20.52 15.02 10.17
CA ALA A 418 21.66 15.11 9.26
C ALA A 418 22.80 14.15 9.68
N LEU A 419 23.54 13.65 8.71
CA LEU A 419 24.68 12.73 8.90
C LEU A 419 25.91 13.41 9.49
#